data_AF-A0A830G2W2-F1
#
_entry.id   AF-A0A830G2W2-F1
#
_cell.length_a   1.000
_cell.length_b   1.000
_cell.length_c   1.000
_cell.angle_alpha   90.00
_cell.angle_beta   90.00
_cell.angle_gamma   90.00
#
_symmetry.space_group_name_H-M   'P 1'
#
loop_
_entity.id
_entity.type
_entity.pdbx_description
1 polymer ?
#
loop_
_entity_poly.entity_id
_entity_poly.type
_entity_poly.pdbx_seq_one_letter_code
_entity_poly.pdbx_strand_id
1 'polypeptide(L)' 'MSSERADSGTEEGWGSNAIGEAFETLETEIERAEADASGARAIALSRSRDLLEKIERTLKKTA' A
#
# COMPACT_ATOMS: atom_id res chain seq x y z
N MET A 1 -39.00 -20.86 -9.88
CA MET A 1 -37.67 -20.57 -10.44
C MET A 1 -37.01 -19.57 -9.51
N SER A 2 -36.28 -20.10 -8.53
CA SER A 2 -35.64 -19.31 -7.47
C SER A 2 -34.33 -18.74 -8.02
N SER A 3 -34.20 -17.43 -7.93
CA SER A 3 -33.01 -16.68 -8.32
C SER A 3 -31.93 -16.89 -7.26
N GLU A 4 -31.11 -17.94 -7.39
CA GLU A 4 -29.80 -17.97 -6.76
C GLU A 4 -28.89 -17.00 -7.54
N ARG A 5 -28.96 -15.72 -7.17
CA ARG A 5 -27.85 -14.81 -7.47
C ARG A 5 -26.72 -15.22 -6.56
N ALA A 6 -25.76 -15.93 -7.15
CA ALA A 6 -24.44 -16.11 -6.61
C ALA A 6 -23.91 -14.72 -6.19
N ASP A 7 -23.78 -14.55 -4.89
CA ASP A 7 -22.99 -13.52 -4.25
C ASP A 7 -21.52 -13.84 -4.54
N SER A 8 -21.09 -13.52 -5.76
CA SER A 8 -19.72 -13.70 -6.21
C SER A 8 -19.14 -12.31 -6.44
N GLY A 9 -18.39 -11.81 -5.46
CA GLY A 9 -17.63 -10.58 -5.64
C GLY A 9 -17.37 -9.81 -4.37
N THR A 10 -17.05 -10.47 -3.25
CA THR A 10 -16.28 -9.83 -2.19
C THR A 10 -14.82 -9.66 -2.67
N GLU A 11 -14.64 -8.87 -3.73
CA GLU A 11 -13.39 -8.16 -3.95
C GLU A 11 -13.35 -7.02 -2.93
N GLU A 12 -13.06 -7.36 -1.67
CA GLU A 12 -12.62 -6.42 -0.62
C GLU A 12 -11.19 -5.90 -0.92
N GLY A 13 -10.84 -5.78 -2.19
CA GLY A 13 -9.63 -5.17 -2.71
C GLY A 13 -9.84 -3.66 -2.81
N TRP A 14 -9.93 -3.01 -1.65
CA TRP A 14 -9.87 -1.56 -1.45
C TRP A 14 -10.99 -0.75 -2.12
N GLY A 15 -11.65 0.10 -1.32
CA GLY A 15 -12.57 1.13 -1.80
C GLY A 15 -11.97 2.24 -2.68
N SER A 16 -10.74 2.09 -3.19
CA SER A 16 -10.25 2.86 -4.34
C SER A 16 -8.94 2.24 -4.85
N ASN A 17 -8.96 1.67 -6.06
CA ASN A 17 -7.77 1.28 -6.82
C ASN A 17 -6.66 2.37 -6.78
N ALA A 18 -7.05 3.65 -6.71
CA ALA A 18 -6.13 4.78 -6.65
C ALA A 18 -5.28 4.87 -5.37
N ILE A 19 -5.79 4.41 -4.22
CA ILE A 19 -4.97 4.40 -2.99
C ILE A 19 -3.89 3.32 -3.13
N GLY A 20 -4.22 2.17 -3.73
CA GLY A 20 -3.27 1.05 -3.96
C GLY A 20 -2.11 1.47 -4.82
N GLU A 21 -2.45 2.01 -5.98
CA GLU A 21 -1.49 2.56 -6.93
C GLU A 21 -0.60 3.64 -6.31
N ALA A 22 -1.14 4.47 -5.39
CA ALA A 22 -0.36 5.49 -4.70
C ALA A 22 0.65 4.89 -3.72
N PHE A 23 0.29 3.83 -2.97
CA PHE A 23 1.23 3.13 -2.09
C PHE A 23 2.35 2.47 -2.88
N GLU A 24 2.02 1.74 -3.95
CA GLU A 24 3.00 1.08 -4.83
C GLU A 24 3.97 2.08 -5.47
N THR A 25 3.45 3.23 -5.90
CA THR A 25 4.27 4.32 -6.45
C THR A 25 5.23 4.88 -5.40
N LEU A 26 4.74 5.12 -4.18
CA LEU A 26 5.58 5.63 -3.09
C LEU A 26 6.66 4.66 -2.67
N GLU A 27 6.35 3.35 -2.59
CA GLU A 27 7.35 2.32 -2.32
C GLU A 27 8.45 2.32 -3.38
N THR A 28 8.07 2.35 -4.66
CA THR A 28 9.02 2.38 -5.79
C THR A 28 9.94 3.61 -5.74
N GLU A 29 9.40 4.79 -5.44
CA GLU A 29 10.19 6.02 -5.35
C GLU A 29 11.12 6.04 -4.14
N ILE A 30 10.70 5.48 -3.00
CA ILE A 30 11.57 5.31 -1.83
C ILE A 30 12.72 4.36 -2.16
N GLU A 31 12.44 3.21 -2.78
CA GLU A 31 13.47 2.23 -3.15
C GLU A 31 14.50 2.82 -4.12
N ARG A 32 14.05 3.58 -5.13
CA ARG A 32 14.93 4.31 -6.04
C ARG A 32 15.79 5.33 -5.30
N ALA A 33 15.20 6.08 -4.38
CA ALA A 33 15.94 7.06 -3.59
C ALA A 33 16.94 6.41 -2.63
N GLU A 34 16.64 5.21 -2.11
CA GLU A 34 17.52 4.45 -1.22
C GLU A 34 18.75 3.92 -1.93
N ALA A 35 18.61 3.47 -3.18
CA ALA A 35 19.71 2.93 -3.97
C ALA A 35 20.92 3.89 -4.07
N ASP A 36 20.64 5.20 -4.11
CA ASP A 36 21.66 6.26 -4.20
C ASP A 36 21.90 7.00 -2.87
N ALA A 37 21.23 6.61 -1.78
CA ALA A 37 21.33 7.31 -0.50
C ALA A 37 22.42 6.75 0.42
N SER A 38 23.01 7.63 1.22
CA SER A 38 23.94 7.25 2.28
C SER A 38 23.75 8.13 3.53
N GLY A 39 24.32 7.67 4.65
CA GLY A 39 24.29 8.37 5.93
C GLY A 39 22.87 8.70 6.39
N ALA A 40 22.64 9.95 6.82
CA ALA A 40 21.37 10.40 7.36
C ALA A 40 20.20 10.27 6.35
N ARG A 41 20.47 10.38 5.04
CA ARG A 41 19.44 10.27 4.01
C ARG A 41 18.90 8.85 3.89
N ALA A 42 19.77 7.84 3.91
CA ALA A 42 19.37 6.44 3.87
C ALA A 42 18.55 6.06 5.12
N ILE A 43 18.94 6.54 6.31
CA ILE A 43 18.20 6.32 7.56
C ILE A 43 16.79 6.94 7.48
N ALA A 44 16.67 8.14 6.90
CA ALA A 44 15.37 8.81 6.76
C ALA A 44 14.44 8.07 5.78
N LEU A 45 14.99 7.56 4.67
CA LEU A 45 14.21 6.80 3.68
C LEU A 45 13.73 5.46 4.24
N SER A 46 14.59 4.71 4.93
CA SER A 46 14.21 3.46 5.59
C SER A 46 13.10 3.67 6.63
N ARG A 47 13.18 4.73 7.44
CA ARG A 47 12.09 5.09 8.36
C ARG A 47 10.80 5.48 7.64
N SER A 48 10.91 6.11 6.47
CA SER A 48 9.75 6.49 5.67
C SER A 48 9.05 5.26 5.11
N ARG A 49 9.82 4.24 4.66
CA ARG A 49 9.29 2.92 4.27
C ARG A 49 8.57 2.23 5.42
N ASP A 50 9.19 2.17 6.61
CA ASP A 50 8.56 1.56 7.80
C ASP A 50 7.22 2.22 8.18
N LEU A 51 7.13 3.55 8.03
CA LEU A 51 5.91 4.30 8.30
C LEU A 51 4.84 4.03 7.24
N LEU A 52 5.23 3.98 5.97
CA LEU A 52 4.34 3.66 4.85
C LEU A 52 3.70 2.28 5.05
N GLU A 53 4.49 1.26 5.38
CA GLU A 53 3.99 -0.08 5.69
C GLU A 53 3.03 -0.10 6.89
N LYS A 54 3.31 0.68 7.94
CA LYS A 54 2.42 0.76 9.11
C LYS A 54 1.08 1.38 8.76
N ILE A 55 1.09 2.44 7.93
CA ILE A 55 -0.13 3.07 7.45
C ILE A 55 -0.91 2.08 6.59
N GLU A 56 -0.26 1.41 5.65
CA GLU A 56 -0.89 0.43 4.76
C GLU A 56 -1.53 -0.71 5.56
N ARG A 57 -0.81 -1.29 6.53
CA ARG A 57 -1.34 -2.32 7.43
C ARG A 57 -2.49 -1.83 8.30
N THR A 58 -2.48 -0.56 8.71
CA THR A 58 -3.54 0.02 9.53
C THR A 58 -4.81 0.19 8.70
N LEU A 59 -4.67 0.75 7.50
CA LEU A 59 -5.78 0.92 6.57
C LEU A 59 -6.41 -0.42 6.18
N LYS A 60 -5.59 -1.45 5.88
CA LYS A 60 -6.05 -2.83 5.60
C LYS A 60 -6.80 -3.49 6.77
N LYS A 61 -6.54 -3.10 8.01
CA LYS A 61 -7.22 -3.65 9.20
C LYS A 61 -8.53 -2.92 9.52
N THR A 62 -8.69 -1.70 9.02
CA THR A 62 -9.86 -0.84 9.29
C THR A 62 -10.87 -0.81 8.13
N ALA A 63 -10.48 -1.28 6.95
CA ALA A 63 -11.35 -1.56 5.81
C ALA A 63 -12.04 -2.92 6.03
#